data_AF-A0A6N7IVQ9-F1
#
_entry.id   AF-A0A6N7IVQ9-F1
#
_cell.length_a   1.000
_cell.length_b   1.000
_cell.length_c   1.000
_cell.angle_alpha   90.00
_cell.angle_beta   90.00
_cell.angle_gamma   90.00
#
_symmetry.space_group_name_H-M   'P 1'
#
loop_
_entity.id
_entity.type
_entity.pdbx_description
1 polymer ?
#
loop_
_entity_poly.entity_id
_entity_poly.type
_entity_poly.pdbx_seq_one_letter_code
_entity_poly.pdbx_strand_id
1 'polypeptide(L)' 'MSEVTHRTKTRPVKVGPLTIGGNNEVVIQSMATTKTHDVEATVAEIKRLEEAGCQI' A
#
# COMPACT_ATOMS: atom_id res chain seq x y z
N MET A 1 28.92 0.48 9.74
CA MET A 1 27.50 0.63 9.34
C MET A 1 27.33 -0.12 8.03
N SER A 2 26.34 -1.00 7.92
CA SER A 2 26.07 -1.70 6.66
C SER A 2 25.56 -0.72 5.61
N GLU A 3 26.00 -0.87 4.38
CA GLU A 3 25.53 -0.10 3.23
C GLU A 3 24.00 -0.24 3.07
N VAL A 4 23.30 0.82 2.67
CA VAL A 4 21.85 0.79 2.49
C VAL A 4 21.50 -0.09 1.29
N THR A 5 20.63 -1.08 1.49
CA THR A 5 20.11 -1.91 0.40
C THR A 5 19.25 -1.08 -0.55
N HIS A 6 19.71 -0.87 -1.78
CA HIS A 6 18.91 -0.25 -2.83
C HIS A 6 17.57 -1.01 -3.02
N ARG A 7 16.46 -0.32 -3.29
CA ARG A 7 15.10 -0.91 -3.37
C ARG A 7 14.96 -2.08 -4.34
N THR A 8 15.75 -2.10 -5.41
CA THR A 8 15.79 -3.21 -6.39
C THR A 8 16.43 -4.48 -5.84
N LYS A 9 17.14 -4.40 -4.70
CA LYS A 9 17.84 -5.51 -4.04
C LYS A 9 17.17 -5.97 -2.74
N THR A 10 16.07 -5.34 -2.32
CA THR A 10 15.33 -5.78 -1.14
C THR A 10 14.58 -7.09 -1.43
N ARG A 11 14.30 -7.89 -0.40
CA ARG A 11 13.51 -9.12 -0.55
C ARG A 11 12.09 -8.80 -1.08
N PRO A 12 11.65 -9.36 -2.21
CA PRO A 12 10.29 -9.15 -2.70
C PRO A 12 9.26 -9.83 -1.78
N VAL A 13 8.16 -9.14 -1.49
CA VAL A 13 7.06 -9.64 -0.65
C VAL A 13 5.73 -9.38 -1.35
N LYS A 14 4.83 -10.36 -1.35
CA LYS A 14 3.49 -10.21 -1.95
C LYS A 14 2.48 -9.62 -0.96
N VAL A 15 1.65 -8.71 -1.45
CA VAL A 15 0.46 -8.18 -0.75
C VAL A 15 -0.69 -8.18 -1.76
N GLY A 16 -1.61 -9.14 -1.62
CA GLY A 16 -2.64 -9.39 -2.64
C GLY A 16 -2.01 -9.62 -4.03
N PRO A 17 -2.40 -8.86 -5.08
CA PRO A 17 -1.80 -8.97 -6.41
C PRO A 17 -0.46 -8.21 -6.57
N LEU A 18 -0.05 -7.41 -5.58
CA LEU A 18 1.13 -6.55 -5.66
C LEU A 18 2.40 -7.26 -5.16
N THR A 19 3.56 -6.79 -5.64
CA THR A 19 4.88 -7.17 -5.12
C THR A 19 5.62 -5.93 -4.64
N ILE A 20 5.96 -5.90 -3.35
CA ILE A 20 6.68 -4.80 -2.71
C ILE A 20 8.14 -5.19 -2.53
N GLY A 21 9.05 -4.33 -2.98
CA GLY A 21 10.50 -4.55 -2.92
C GLY A 21 11.02 -5.46 -4.04
N GLY A 22 12.32 -5.39 -4.31
CA GLY A 22 12.95 -6.17 -5.39
C GLY A 22 12.72 -5.59 -6.79
N ASN A 23 12.17 -4.38 -6.87
CA ASN A 23 11.96 -3.61 -8.10
C ASN A 23 12.25 -2.13 -7.84
N ASN A 24 12.03 -1.26 -8.84
CA ASN A 24 12.30 0.18 -8.72
C ASN A 24 11.04 1.03 -8.49
N GLU A 25 9.87 0.40 -8.33
CA GLU A 25 8.58 1.08 -8.15
C GLU A 25 8.23 1.19 -6.66
N VAL A 26 7.54 2.26 -6.28
CA VAL A 26 7.04 2.46 -4.90
C VAL A 26 5.54 2.37 -4.93
N VAL A 27 4.98 1.52 -4.08
CA VAL A 27 3.53 1.37 -3.94
C VAL A 27 2.98 2.48 -3.05
N ILE A 28 1.89 3.10 -3.47
CA ILE A 28 1.17 4.15 -2.76
C ILE A 28 0.15 3.50 -1.81
N GLN A 29 0.26 3.78 -0.52
CA GLN A 29 -0.70 3.33 0.49
C GLN A 29 -1.37 4.50 1.20
N SER A 30 -2.55 4.26 1.75
CA SER A 30 -3.27 5.20 2.62
C SER A 30 -3.91 4.45 3.80
N MET A 31 -4.65 5.15 4.64
CA MET A 31 -5.33 4.59 5.82
C MET A 31 -6.70 5.24 5.98
N ALA A 32 -7.74 4.42 6.15
CA ALA A 32 -9.08 4.90 6.47
C ALA A 32 -9.12 5.58 7.85
N THR A 33 -9.91 6.64 7.96
CA THR A 33 -10.07 7.45 9.17
C THR A 33 -11.41 7.22 9.87
N THR A 34 -12.35 6.55 9.20
CA THR A 34 -13.63 6.11 9.78
C THR A 34 -13.47 5.08 10.90
N LYS A 35 -14.52 4.88 11.69
CA LYS A 35 -14.56 3.76 12.64
C LYS A 35 -14.71 2.48 11.85
N THR A 36 -13.75 1.55 11.93
CA THR A 36 -13.73 0.34 11.09
C THR A 36 -14.96 -0.54 11.23
N HIS A 37 -15.66 -0.53 12.37
CA HIS A 37 -16.91 -1.27 12.54
C HIS A 37 -18.11 -0.62 11.82
N ASP A 38 -18.00 0.64 11.42
CA ASP A 38 -18.92 1.29 10.48
C ASP A 38 -18.50 0.92 9.05
N VAL A 39 -19.10 -0.17 8.57
CA VAL A 39 -18.76 -0.77 7.28
C VAL A 39 -19.07 0.18 6.13
N GLU A 40 -20.22 0.86 6.15
CA GLU A 40 -20.64 1.72 5.05
C GLU A 40 -19.72 2.93 4.90
N ALA A 41 -19.42 3.61 6.01
CA ALA A 41 -18.50 4.74 5.99
C ALA A 41 -17.09 4.34 5.53
N THR A 42 -16.59 3.19 6.02
CA THR A 42 -15.25 2.70 5.68
C THR A 42 -15.15 2.30 4.21
N VAL A 43 -16.15 1.61 3.67
CA VAL A 43 -16.17 1.25 2.23
C VAL A 43 -16.28 2.49 1.34
N ALA A 44 -17.06 3.50 1.74
CA ALA A 44 -17.16 4.75 1.00
C ALA A 44 -15.82 5.52 0.97
N GLU A 45 -15.06 5.52 2.07
CA GLU A 45 -13.71 6.11 2.09
C GLU A 45 -12.72 5.32 1.23
N ILE A 46 -12.71 3.98 1.32
CA ILE A 46 -11.84 3.13 0.50
C ILE A 46 -12.06 3.40 -0.99
N LYS A 47 -13.32 3.48 -1.46
CA LYS A 47 -13.61 3.78 -2.88
C LYS A 47 -13.05 5.13 -3.34
N ARG A 48 -13.06 6.15 -2.49
CA ARG A 48 -12.45 7.45 -2.80
C ARG A 48 -10.93 7.37 -2.85
N LEU A 49 -10.32 6.56 -1.97
CA LEU A 49 -8.89 6.30 -1.98
C LEU A 49 -8.46 5.54 -3.24
N GLU A 50 -9.24 4.53 -3.64
CA GLU A 50 -9.04 3.78 -4.89
C GLU A 50 -9.11 4.72 -6.10
N GLU A 51 -10.13 5.58 -6.20
CA GLU A 51 -10.26 6.59 -7.26
C GLU A 51 -9.07 7.56 -7.30
N ALA A 52 -8.51 7.92 -6.14
CA ALA A 52 -7.33 8.75 -6.03
C ALA A 52 -6.00 8.03 -6.35
N GLY A 53 -6.03 6.72 -6.61
CA GLY A 53 -4.85 5.93 -6.97
C GLY A 53 -4.15 5.23 -5.80
N CYS A 54 -4.82 5.09 -4.64
CA CYS A 54 -4.34 4.25 -3.56
C CYS A 54 -4.27 2.79 -4.02
N GLN A 55 -3.15 2.12 -3.74
CA GLN A 55 -2.90 0.76 -4.22
C GLN A 55 -3.07 -0.30 -3.11
N ILE A 56 -2.97 0.12 -1.84
CA ILE A 56 -3.20 -0.71 -0.64
C ILE A 56 -3.80 0.15 0.47
#